data_AF-A0AAV1UIX4-F1
#
_entry.id   AF-A0AAV1UIX4-F1
#
_cell.length_a   1.000
_cell.length_b   1.000
_cell.length_c   1.000
_cell.angle_alpha   90.00
_cell.angle_beta   90.00
_cell.angle_gamma   90.00
#
_symmetry.space_group_name_H-M   'P 1'
#
loop_
_entity.id
_entity.type
_entity.pdbx_description
1 polymer ?
#
loop_
_entity_poly.entity_id
_entity_poly.type
_entity_poly.pdbx_seq_one_letter_code
_entity_poly.pdbx_strand_id
1 'polypeptide(L)'
;MGANGQAVQTMNKKKVKLLQKKRAKIRNQKKVGLLQKGKHTVLRKHRQSKKKEQKDAKRHRIYVEGEKKKLIESGLITTEDIAKMEAETGQDETSSEVAAMDVEEEE
;
A
#
# COMPACT_ATOMS: atom_id res chain seq x y z
N MET A 1 -7.48 9.81 49.95
CA MET A 1 -7.53 9.90 48.46
C MET A 1 -8.81 10.65 48.08
N GLY A 2 -8.69 11.93 47.76
CA GLY A 2 -9.83 12.86 47.65
C GLY A 2 -10.79 12.54 46.51
N ALA A 3 -12.06 12.94 46.70
CA ALA A 3 -13.21 12.72 45.81
C ALA A 3 -12.99 13.09 44.32
N ASN A 4 -11.99 13.91 44.02
CA ASN A 4 -11.66 14.38 42.67
C ASN A 4 -11.13 13.25 41.76
N GLY A 5 -10.47 12.23 42.29
CA GLY A 5 -9.98 11.10 41.49
C GLY A 5 -11.12 10.23 40.91
N GLN A 6 -12.16 10.01 41.71
CA GLN A 6 -13.32 9.19 41.32
C GLN A 6 -14.18 9.88 40.25
N ALA A 7 -14.35 11.19 40.34
CA ALA A 7 -15.07 11.99 39.34
C ALA A 7 -14.35 11.95 37.97
N VAL A 8 -13.02 12.11 37.94
CA VAL A 8 -12.23 12.03 36.70
C VAL A 8 -12.31 10.62 36.09
N GLN A 9 -12.21 9.56 36.90
CA GLN A 9 -12.33 8.19 36.42
C GLN A 9 -13.72 7.88 35.84
N THR A 10 -14.79 8.33 36.49
CA THR A 10 -16.16 8.11 36.00
C THR A 10 -16.45 8.88 34.71
N MET A 11 -15.95 10.12 34.59
CA MET A 11 -16.06 10.92 33.36
C MET A 11 -15.26 10.32 32.20
N ASN A 12 -14.05 9.80 32.47
CA ASN A 12 -13.26 9.08 31.47
C ASN A 12 -13.97 7.80 30.99
N LYS A 13 -14.57 7.02 31.92
CA LYS A 13 -15.39 5.85 31.56
C LYS A 13 -16.59 6.22 30.67
N LYS A 14 -17.29 7.33 30.98
CA LYS A 14 -18.38 7.86 30.15
C LYS A 14 -17.89 8.23 28.75
N LYS A 15 -16.75 8.92 28.65
CA LYS A 15 -16.12 9.31 27.37
C LYS A 15 -15.79 8.09 26.50
N VAL A 16 -15.17 7.05 27.09
CA VAL A 16 -14.84 5.81 26.37
C VAL A 16 -16.10 5.10 25.86
N LYS A 17 -17.14 4.96 26.71
CA LYS A 17 -18.42 4.36 26.31
C LYS A 17 -19.08 5.12 25.15
N LEU A 18 -19.05 6.45 25.19
CA LEU A 18 -19.59 7.29 24.12
C LEU A 18 -18.81 7.11 22.81
N LEU A 19 -17.48 7.06 22.87
CA LEU A 19 -16.64 6.80 21.69
C LEU A 19 -16.89 5.40 21.10
N GLN A 20 -17.06 4.37 21.94
CA GLN A 20 -17.41 3.03 21.49
C GLN A 20 -18.77 3.02 20.77
N LYS A 21 -19.79 3.69 21.32
CA LYS A 21 -21.10 3.86 20.66
C LYS A 21 -20.97 4.57 19.30
N LYS A 22 -20.21 5.67 19.23
CA LYS A 22 -19.96 6.40 17.96
C LYS A 22 -19.26 5.51 16.92
N ARG A 23 -18.21 4.77 17.32
CA ARG A 23 -17.51 3.82 16.45
C ARG A 23 -18.41 2.69 15.97
N ALA A 24 -19.32 2.19 16.81
CA ALA A 24 -20.32 1.20 16.43
C ALA A 24 -21.30 1.75 15.39
N LYS A 25 -21.81 2.96 15.58
CA LYS A 25 -22.69 3.64 14.60
C LYS A 25 -22.04 3.75 13.22
N ILE A 26 -20.77 4.19 13.17
CA ILE A 26 -20.01 4.29 11.91
C ILE A 26 -19.85 2.92 11.25
N ARG A 27 -19.52 1.87 12.03
CA ARG A 27 -19.41 0.50 11.50
C ARG A 27 -20.74 0.01 10.94
N ASN A 28 -21.85 0.27 11.62
CA ASN A 28 -23.18 -0.13 11.16
C ASN A 28 -23.59 0.63 9.89
N GLN A 29 -23.33 1.93 9.81
CA GLN A 29 -23.56 2.72 8.59
C GLN A 29 -22.76 2.18 7.40
N LYS A 30 -21.48 1.83 7.61
CA LYS A 30 -20.65 1.20 6.56
C LYS A 30 -21.22 -0.16 6.13
N LYS A 31 -21.68 -0.99 7.07
CA LYS A 31 -22.33 -2.27 6.76
C LYS A 31 -23.61 -2.10 5.93
N VAL A 32 -24.49 -1.19 6.34
CA VAL A 32 -25.73 -0.89 5.60
C VAL A 32 -25.40 -0.36 4.20
N GLY A 33 -24.43 0.55 4.08
CA GLY A 33 -23.96 1.04 2.78
C GLY A 33 -23.47 -0.07 1.85
N LEU A 34 -22.70 -1.04 2.39
CA LEU A 34 -22.24 -2.20 1.63
C LEU A 34 -23.38 -3.15 1.22
N LEU A 35 -24.40 -3.32 2.07
CA LEU A 35 -25.56 -4.15 1.74
C LEU A 35 -26.45 -3.50 0.66
N GLN A 36 -26.64 -2.18 0.72
CA GLN A 36 -27.51 -1.46 -0.21
C GLN A 36 -26.85 -1.18 -1.56
N LYS A 37 -25.56 -0.83 -1.57
CA LYS A 37 -24.84 -0.38 -2.77
C LYS A 37 -23.82 -1.39 -3.30
N GLY A 38 -23.69 -2.54 -2.65
CA GLY A 38 -22.65 -3.53 -2.94
C GLY A 38 -21.27 -3.13 -2.41
N LYS A 39 -20.27 -3.97 -2.70
CA LYS A 39 -18.87 -3.68 -2.35
C LYS A 39 -18.40 -2.47 -3.16
N HIS A 40 -17.94 -1.43 -2.49
CA HIS A 40 -17.23 -0.33 -3.16
C HIS A 40 -15.93 -0.84 -3.78
N THR A 41 -15.94 -1.14 -5.07
CA THR A 41 -14.73 -1.35 -5.85
C THR A 41 -14.11 0.02 -6.09
N VAL A 42 -13.04 0.32 -5.35
CA VAL A 42 -12.21 1.48 -5.70
C VAL A 42 -11.56 1.14 -7.05
N LEU A 43 -11.75 2.00 -8.06
CA LEU A 43 -11.20 1.81 -9.41
C LEU A 43 -9.67 1.63 -9.45
N ARG A 44 -8.98 1.92 -8.33
CA ARG A 44 -7.54 1.85 -8.19
C ARG A 44 -7.13 0.93 -7.05
N LYS A 45 -6.04 0.19 -7.28
CA LYS A 45 -5.33 -0.55 -6.23
C LYS A 45 -4.96 0.41 -5.09
N HIS A 46 -5.05 -0.07 -3.84
CA HIS A 46 -4.67 0.75 -2.70
C HIS A 46 -3.18 1.13 -2.80
N ARG A 47 -2.87 2.42 -2.62
CA ARG A 47 -1.48 2.88 -2.55
C ARG A 47 -0.78 2.16 -1.40
N GLN A 48 0.47 1.77 -1.63
CA GLN A 48 1.26 1.12 -0.59
C GLN A 48 1.49 2.09 0.58
N SER A 49 1.68 1.54 1.78
CA SER A 49 1.97 2.36 2.95
C SER A 49 3.42 2.85 2.92
N LYS A 50 3.67 4.05 3.47
CA LYS A 50 5.03 4.62 3.61
C LYS A 50 6.01 3.65 4.28
N LYS A 51 5.55 2.87 5.27
CA LYS A 51 6.38 1.89 5.97
C LYS A 51 6.79 0.72 5.07
N LYS A 52 5.91 0.32 4.15
CA LYS A 52 6.22 -0.71 3.16
C LYS A 52 7.20 -0.18 2.13
N GLU A 53 6.96 1.01 1.60
CA GLU A 53 7.89 1.70 0.67
C GLU A 53 9.30 1.81 1.26
N GLN A 54 9.42 2.22 2.53
CA GLN A 54 10.72 2.29 3.21
C GLN A 54 11.41 0.92 3.35
N LYS A 55 10.64 -0.14 3.64
CA LYS A 55 11.19 -1.50 3.74
C LYS A 55 11.64 -2.02 2.39
N ASP A 56 10.84 -1.81 1.35
CA ASP A 56 11.12 -2.27 0.00
C ASP A 56 12.32 -1.50 -0.58
N ALA A 57 12.42 -0.19 -0.34
CA ALA A 57 13.61 0.60 -0.69
C ALA A 57 14.88 0.11 0.02
N LYS A 58 14.80 -0.25 1.31
CA LYS A 58 15.94 -0.84 2.04
C LYS A 58 16.34 -2.19 1.44
N ARG A 59 15.36 -3.05 1.13
CA ARG A 59 15.62 -4.36 0.52
C ARG A 59 16.25 -4.22 -0.85
N HIS A 60 15.73 -3.31 -1.67
CA HIS A 60 16.28 -2.98 -2.98
C HIS A 60 17.74 -2.54 -2.87
N ARG A 61 18.05 -1.62 -1.96
CA ARG A 61 19.43 -1.17 -1.70
C ARG A 61 20.36 -2.30 -1.31
N ILE A 62 19.92 -3.21 -0.44
CA ILE A 62 20.78 -4.30 0.03
C ILE A 62 21.00 -5.33 -1.08
N TYR A 63 19.94 -5.68 -1.79
CA TYR A 63 19.97 -6.76 -2.76
C TYR A 63 20.47 -6.28 -4.12
N VAL A 64 19.74 -5.37 -4.76
CA VAL A 64 20.02 -4.92 -6.13
C VAL A 64 21.28 -4.06 -6.19
N GLU A 65 21.39 -3.03 -5.36
CA GLU A 65 22.60 -2.18 -5.40
C GLU A 65 23.83 -2.92 -4.86
N GLY A 66 23.64 -3.85 -3.91
CA GLY A 66 24.71 -4.72 -3.41
C GLY A 66 25.22 -5.70 -4.49
N GLU A 67 24.32 -6.33 -5.24
CA GLU A 67 24.70 -7.21 -6.35
C GLU A 67 25.32 -6.44 -7.52
N LYS A 68 24.78 -5.27 -7.88
CA LYS A 68 25.39 -4.38 -8.89
C LYS A 68 26.85 -4.05 -8.54
N LYS A 69 27.12 -3.72 -7.27
CA LYS A 69 28.49 -3.45 -6.80
C LYS A 69 29.41 -4.66 -6.94
N LYS A 70 28.97 -5.85 -6.53
CA LYS A 70 29.76 -7.08 -6.68
C LYS A 70 30.08 -7.39 -8.14
N LEU A 71 29.13 -7.17 -9.05
CA LEU A 71 29.33 -7.40 -10.48
C LEU A 71 30.36 -6.43 -11.08
N ILE A 72 30.33 -5.15 -10.66
CA ILE A 72 31.35 -4.16 -11.03
C ILE A 72 32.72 -4.55 -10.46
N GLU A 73 32.79 -4.92 -9.18
CA GLU A 73 34.04 -5.35 -8.51
C GLU A 73 34.65 -6.59 -9.18
N SER A 74 33.80 -7.50 -9.67
CA SER A 74 34.23 -8.69 -10.42
C SER A 74 34.61 -8.43 -11.88
N GLY A 75 34.45 -7.19 -12.38
CA GLY A 75 34.76 -6.81 -13.77
C GLY A 75 33.84 -7.43 -14.83
N LEU A 76 32.76 -8.09 -14.42
CA LEU A 76 31.77 -8.72 -15.31
C LEU A 76 30.90 -7.70 -16.04
N ILE A 77 30.71 -6.52 -15.45
CA ILE A 77 29.85 -5.45 -15.96
C ILE A 77 30.57 -4.11 -15.78
N THR A 78 30.52 -3.24 -16.78
CA THR A 78 31.02 -1.87 -16.67
C THR A 78 29.94 -0.90 -16.22
N THR A 79 30.33 0.26 -15.71
CA THR A 79 29.39 1.35 -15.36
C THR A 79 28.61 1.86 -16.57
N GLU A 80 29.17 1.72 -17.77
CA GLU A 80 28.53 2.11 -19.04
C GLU A 80 27.42 1.13 -19.44
N ASP A 81 27.63 -0.17 -19.19
CA ASP A 81 26.62 -1.20 -19.47
C ASP A 81 25.40 -1.06 -18.54
N ILE A 82 25.62 -0.68 -17.27
CA ILE A 82 24.53 -0.40 -16.33
C ILE A 82 23.73 0.81 -16.79
N ALA A 83 24.40 1.86 -17.28
CA ALA A 83 23.73 3.06 -17.76
C ALA A 83 22.85 2.78 -19.01
N LYS A 84 23.32 1.91 -19.91
CA LYS A 84 22.52 1.46 -21.07
C LYS A 84 21.30 0.65 -20.63
N MET A 85 21.48 -0.31 -19.71
CA MET A 85 20.40 -1.14 -19.17
C MET A 85 19.36 -0.33 -18.37
N GLU A 86 19.78 0.70 -17.63
CA GLU A 86 18.87 1.61 -16.91
C GLU A 86 18.11 2.55 -17.86
N ALA A 87 18.70 2.92 -19.00
CA ALA A 87 18.02 3.69 -20.05
C ALA A 87 16.99 2.85 -20.81
N GLU A 88 17.29 1.58 -21.08
CA GLU A 88 16.40 0.63 -21.76
C GLU A 88 15.21 0.22 -20.87
N THR A 89 15.44 -0.04 -19.58
CA THR A 89 14.36 -0.39 -18.63
C THR A 89 13.38 0.76 -18.35
N GLY A 90 13.77 2.01 -18.61
CA GLY A 90 12.87 3.17 -18.54
C GLY A 90 11.85 3.26 -19.69
N GLN A 91 12.01 2.48 -20.76
CA GLN A 91 11.12 2.49 -21.92
C GLN A 91 10.04 1.39 -21.90
N ASP A 92 10.18 0.35 -21.06
CA ASP A 92 9.29 -0.83 -21.08
C ASP A 92 8.06 -0.77 -20.15
N GLU A 93 7.91 0.27 -19.32
CA GLU A 93 6.71 0.43 -18.46
C GLU A 93 5.48 0.99 -19.21
N THR A 94 5.53 1.12 -20.55
CA THR A 94 4.41 1.66 -21.35
C THR A 94 3.84 0.71 -22.43
N SER A 95 4.29 -0.55 -22.51
CA SER A 95 3.86 -1.48 -23.58
C SER A 95 3.09 -2.74 -23.12
N SER A 96 2.80 -2.90 -21.83
CA SER A 96 2.14 -4.10 -21.28
C SER A 96 0.66 -3.89 -20.91
N GLU A 97 -0.11 -3.15 -21.72
CA GLU A 97 -1.55 -3.00 -21.44
C GLU A 97 -2.47 -2.84 -22.67
N VAL A 98 -2.07 -3.30 -23.87
CA VAL A 98 -3.03 -3.48 -24.99
C VAL A 98 -2.48 -4.43 -26.07
N ALA A 99 -2.61 -5.74 -25.89
CA ALA A 99 -2.48 -6.70 -27.00
C ALA A 99 -3.41 -7.90 -26.80
N ALA A 100 -4.60 -7.76 -27.41
CA ALA A 100 -5.45 -8.81 -27.96
C ALA A 100 -5.93 -9.96 -27.05
N MET A 101 -7.18 -9.84 -26.59
CA MET A 101 -8.14 -10.96 -26.70
C MET A 101 -9.55 -10.39 -26.84
N ASP A 102 -9.80 -9.83 -28.01
CA ASP A 102 -11.15 -9.70 -28.58
C ASP A 102 -11.49 -11.11 -29.11
N VAL A 103 -12.40 -11.81 -28.43
CA VAL A 103 -13.02 -13.03 -28.95
C VAL A 103 -14.49 -12.71 -29.07
N GLU A 104 -14.88 -12.49 -30.33
CA GLU A 104 -16.23 -12.19 -30.76
C GLU A 104 -17.23 -13.29 -30.38
N GLU A 105 -18.47 -12.85 -30.17
CA GLU A 105 -19.69 -13.65 -30.21
C GLU A 105 -19.84 -14.28 -31.62
N GLU A 106 -19.99 -15.61 -31.72
CA GLU A 106 -20.86 -16.24 -32.72
C GLU A 106 -21.44 -17.58 -32.19
N GLU A 107 -22.74 -17.76 -32.51
CA GLU A 107 -23.69 -18.88 -32.30
C GLU A 107 -24.42 -19.05 -30.95
#